data_AF-A0A317UGT0-F1
#
_entry.id   AF-A0A317UGT0-F1
#
_cell.length_a   1.000
_cell.length_b   1.000
_cell.length_c   1.000
_cell.angle_alpha   90.00
_cell.angle_beta   90.00
_cell.angle_gamma   90.00
#
_symmetry.space_group_name_H-M   'P 1'
#
loop_
_entity.id
_entity.type
_entity.pdbx_description
1 polymer ?
#
loop_
_entity_poly.entity_id
_entity_poly.type
_entity_poly.pdbx_seq_one_letter_code
_entity_poly.pdbx_strand_id
1 'polypeptide(L)' 'MLKERRKIAIKKSNKKYAKVCGCDEYGREAWLMVSQHKDSDNIEILSSEEGSPVVYTKSQISELIKELKKIVKNM' A
#
# COMPACT_ATOMS: atom_id res chain seq x y z
N MET A 1 -27.25 -1.80 -6.81
CA MET A 1 -27.15 -3.07 -6.06
C MET A 1 -25.83 -3.07 -5.29
N LEU A 2 -25.88 -2.94 -3.97
CA LEU A 2 -24.70 -3.12 -3.11
C LEU A 2 -24.30 -4.61 -3.12
N LYS A 3 -23.02 -4.93 -3.39
CA LYS A 3 -22.28 -6.17 -3.07
C LYS A 3 -21.04 -6.17 -3.99
N GLU A 4 -19.81 -6.01 -3.58
CA GLU A 4 -19.13 -6.36 -2.33
C GLU A 4 -18.15 -5.24 -1.99
N ARG A 5 -18.07 -4.84 -0.71
CA ARG A 5 -16.86 -4.22 -0.19
C ARG A 5 -15.78 -5.29 -0.24
N ARG A 6 -15.06 -5.40 -1.37
CA ARG A 6 -13.95 -6.35 -1.53
C ARG A 6 -12.99 -6.10 -0.36
N LYS A 7 -12.97 -7.04 0.58
CA LYS A 7 -12.12 -6.99 1.77
C LYS A 7 -10.68 -6.84 1.30
N ILE A 8 -10.02 -5.75 1.67
CA ILE A 8 -8.57 -5.64 1.55
C ILE A 8 -7.98 -6.81 2.31
N ALA A 9 -7.49 -7.81 1.59
CA ALA A 9 -6.91 -9.01 2.17
C ALA A 9 -5.43 -8.73 2.45
N ILE A 10 -5.10 -8.41 3.70
CA ILE A 10 -3.70 -8.34 4.14
C ILE A 10 -3.19 -9.77 4.32
N LYS A 11 -2.66 -10.37 3.24
CA LYS A 11 -1.95 -11.66 3.34
C LYS A 11 -0.55 -11.41 3.89
N LYS A 12 -0.30 -11.81 5.14
CA LYS A 12 1.05 -11.88 5.71
C LYS A 12 1.82 -13.01 5.01
N SER A 13 2.49 -12.67 3.91
CA SER A 13 3.51 -13.54 3.32
C SER A 13 4.79 -13.50 4.17
N ASN A 14 5.58 -14.56 4.09
CA ASN A 14 6.72 -14.86 4.96
C ASN A 14 7.71 -13.67 5.09
N LYS A 15 7.60 -12.95 6.22
CA LYS A 15 8.61 -12.12 6.92
C LYS A 15 9.31 -10.93 6.23
N LYS A 16 8.87 -10.38 5.10
CA LYS A 16 9.49 -9.13 4.59
C LYS A 16 8.54 -8.02 4.12
N TYR A 17 7.33 -8.34 3.66
CA TYR A 17 6.40 -7.34 3.11
C TYR A 17 4.95 -7.58 3.56
N ALA A 18 4.22 -6.49 3.84
CA ALA A 18 2.77 -6.49 3.94
C ALA A 18 2.17 -6.17 2.56
N LYS A 19 1.35 -7.08 2.01
CA LYS A 19 0.69 -6.88 0.71
C LYS A 19 -0.69 -6.22 0.90
N VAL A 20 -0.96 -5.15 0.17
CA VAL A 20 -2.25 -4.47 0.04
C VAL A 20 -2.74 -4.69 -1.39
N CYS A 21 -3.85 -5.41 -1.57
CA CYS A 21 -4.41 -5.68 -2.90
C CYS A 21 -5.54 -4.70 -3.26
N GLY A 22 -5.68 -4.43 -4.55
CA GLY A 22 -6.72 -3.60 -5.14
C GLY A 22 -6.90 -3.91 -6.64
N CYS A 23 -7.35 -2.92 -7.40
CA CYS A 23 -7.43 -3.00 -8.84
C CYS A 23 -6.78 -1.77 -9.48
N ASP A 24 -6.23 -1.93 -10.68
CA ASP A 24 -5.81 -0.80 -11.53
C ASP A 24 -7.04 -0.10 -12.14
N GLU A 25 -6.80 0.94 -12.95
CA GLU A 25 -7.86 1.70 -13.62
C GLU A 25 -8.68 0.85 -14.61
N TYR A 26 -8.15 -0.29 -15.07
CA TYR A 26 -8.81 -1.22 -15.97
C TYR A 26 -9.53 -2.37 -15.24
N GLY A 27 -9.54 -2.36 -13.91
CA GLY A 27 -10.16 -3.39 -13.08
C GLY A 27 -9.36 -4.69 -12.94
N ARG A 28 -8.10 -4.72 -13.40
CA ARG A 28 -7.19 -5.86 -13.25
C ARG A 28 -6.63 -5.91 -11.84
N GLU A 29 -6.23 -7.09 -11.35
CA GLU A 29 -5.64 -7.19 -10.01
C GLU A 29 -4.35 -6.37 -9.93
N ALA A 30 -4.29 -5.47 -8.96
CA ALA A 30 -3.12 -4.67 -8.65
C ALA A 30 -2.78 -4.78 -7.16
N TRP A 31 -1.54 -4.46 -6.79
CA TRP A 31 -1.12 -4.52 -5.40
C TRP A 31 0.01 -3.56 -5.06
N LEU A 32 0.11 -3.23 -3.77
CA LEU A 32 1.26 -2.60 -3.15
C LEU A 32 1.87 -3.57 -2.12
N MET A 33 3.20 -3.62 -2.04
CA MET A 33 3.94 -4.32 -1.00
C MET A 33 4.72 -3.31 -0.18
N VAL A 34 4.50 -3.32 1.14
CA VAL A 34 5.13 -2.39 2.07
C VAL A 34 6.11 -3.14 2.96
N SER A 35 7.36 -2.69 3.04
CA SER A 35 8.34 -3.18 4.02
C SER A 35 9.01 -2.03 4.75
N GLN A 36 9.51 -2.32 5.94
CA GLN A 36 10.50 -1.49 6.60
C GLN A 36 11.86 -2.16 6.45
N HIS A 37 12.88 -1.39 6.10
CA HIS A 37 14.26 -1.87 6.14
C HIS A 37 14.65 -2.22 7.57
N LYS A 38 15.45 -3.27 7.75
CA LYS A 38 15.94 -3.66 9.09
C LYS A 38 17.02 -2.71 9.60
N ASP A 39 17.82 -2.19 8.67
CA ASP A 39 19.02 -1.41 8.97
C ASP A 39 18.82 0.09 8.71
N SER A 40 17.64 0.50 8.28
CA SER A 40 17.28 1.91 8.12
C SER A 40 15.83 2.17 8.53
N ASP A 41 15.56 3.40 8.92
CA ASP A 41 14.22 3.88 9.22
C ASP A 41 13.36 4.14 7.97
N ASN A 42 13.82 3.67 6.81
CA ASN A 42 13.12 3.82 5.54
C ASN A 42 12.08 2.72 5.35
N ILE A 43 11.01 3.10 4.67
CA ILE A 43 9.87 2.27 4.31
C ILE A 43 9.84 2.18 2.78
N GLU A 44 9.90 0.96 2.25
CA GLU A 44 9.77 0.72 0.82
C GLU A 44 8.35 0.35 0.46
N ILE A 45 7.88 0.90 -0.65
CA ILE A 45 6.61 0.57 -1.27
C ILE A 45 6.88 0.11 -2.70
N LEU A 46 6.62 -1.16 -2.97
CA LEU A 46 6.62 -1.74 -4.31
C LEU A 46 5.20 -1.80 -4.83
N SER A 47 5.04 -1.73 -6.15
CA SER A 47 3.76 -1.91 -6.83
C SER A 47 3.77 -3.12 -7.75
N SER A 48 2.58 -3.55 -8.18
CA SER A 48 2.39 -4.55 -9.24
C SER A 48 2.84 -4.09 -10.61
N GLU A 49 2.95 -2.78 -10.82
CA GLU A 49 3.45 -2.18 -12.06
C GLU A 49 4.98 -2.24 -12.13
N GLU A 50 5.53 -2.22 -13.34
CA GLU A 50 6.97 -2.18 -13.56
C GLU A 50 7.60 -0.91 -12.97
N GLY A 51 8.71 -1.07 -12.25
CA GLY A 51 9.46 0.05 -11.69
C GLY A 51 10.27 -0.30 -10.45
N SER A 52 11.11 0.65 -10.05
CA SER A 52 11.84 0.57 -8.78
C SER A 52 10.91 0.85 -7.60
N PRO A 53 11.17 0.27 -6.42
CA PRO A 53 10.46 0.62 -5.19
C PRO A 53 10.54 2.12 -4.90
N VAL A 54 9.45 2.70 -4.41
CA VAL A 54 9.48 4.04 -3.83
C VAL A 54 9.91 3.92 -2.38
N VAL A 55 10.94 4.66 -1.99
CA VAL A 55 11.52 4.63 -0.64
C VAL A 55 11.16 5.92 0.08
N TYR A 56 10.52 5.79 1.24
CA TYR A 56 10.09 6.90 2.08
C TYR A 56 10.77 6.86 3.44
N THR A 57 10.95 8.02 4.04
CA THR A 57 11.23 8.12 5.48
C THR A 57 9.94 8.01 6.29
N LYS A 58 10.06 7.79 7.61
CA LYS A 58 8.89 7.80 8.52
C LYS A 58 8.08 9.10 8.48
N SER A 59 8.73 10.25 8.33
CA SER A 59 8.02 11.55 8.27
C SER A 59 7.18 11.67 7.00
N GLN A 60 7.72 11.26 5.86
CA GLN A 60 7.00 11.27 4.58
C GLN A 60 5.82 10.28 4.58
N ILE A 61 5.97 9.08 5.15
CA ILE A 61 4.85 8.15 5.34
C ILE A 61 3.77 8.75 6.26
N SER A 62 4.15 9.47 7.31
CA SER A 62 3.19 10.15 8.19
C SER A 62 2.35 11.17 7.43
N GLU A 63 2.97 11.94 6.53
CA GLU A 63 2.26 12.89 5.65
C GLU A 63 1.34 12.16 4.67
N LEU A 64 1.82 11.10 4.01
CA LEU A 64 1.00 10.27 3.12
C LEU A 64 -0.25 9.73 3.85
N ILE A 65 -0.09 9.20 5.06
CA ILE A 65 -1.21 8.71 5.87
C ILE A 65 -2.20 9.83 6.21
N LYS A 66 -1.73 11.05 6.48
CA LYS A 66 -2.62 12.20 6.75
C LYS A 66 -3.48 12.52 5.53
N GLU A 67 -2.89 12.59 4.33
CA GLU A 67 -3.64 12.88 3.11
C GLU A 67 -4.63 11.74 2.77
N LEU A 68 -4.22 10.48 2.88
CA LEU A 68 -5.11 9.33 2.67
C LEU A 68 -6.30 9.36 3.66
N LYS A 69 -6.06 9.69 4.93
CA LYS A 69 -7.15 9.80 5.93
C LYS A 69 -8.13 10.91 5.61
N LYS A 70 -7.68 12.05 5.05
CA LYS A 70 -8.58 13.13 4.62
C LYS A 70 -9.50 12.65 3.49
N ILE A 71 -8.94 11.95 2.51
CA ILE A 71 -9.71 11.38 1.40
C ILE A 71 -10.77 10.41 1.92
N VAL A 72 -10.38 9.45 2.76
CA VAL A 72 -11.31 8.42 3.28
C VAL A 72 -12.39 9.00 4.20
N LYS A 73 -12.10 10.05 4.99
CA LYS A 73 -13.10 10.71 5.84
C LYS A 73 -14.12 11.55 5.06
N ASN A 74 -13.73 12.03 3.89
CA ASN A 74 -14.56 12.87 3.03
C ASN A 74 -15.35 12.04 1.99
N MET A 75 -15.25 10.72 2.03
CA MET A 75 -16.10 9.76 1.30
C MET A 75 -17.29 9.34 2.16
#